data_AF-A0A349ZYK0-F1
#
_entry.id   AF-A0A349ZYK0-F1
#
_cell.length_a   1.000
_cell.length_b   1.000
_cell.length_c   1.000
_cell.angle_alpha   90.00
_cell.angle_beta   90.00
_cell.angle_gamma   90.00
#
_symmetry.space_group_name_H-M   'P 1'
#
loop_
_entity.id
_entity.type
_entity.pdbx_description
1 polymer ?
#
loop_
_entity_poly.entity_id
_entity_poly.type
_entity_poly.pdbx_seq_one_letter_code
_entity_poly.pdbx_strand_id
1 'polypeptide(L)'
;ENAFGLNSSEAVLVIKSSISARFPEQKQMLMQRIGNNKSIIVIEEIMEWKKLNGLMVCCDAFVSLHRSEGFGLTIAEAMSVGKPVIATGYSGNIDFMNITNSFPVKYHMISTGDRYYSSTDQ
;
A
#
# COMPACT_ATOMS: atom_id res chain seq x y z
N GLU A 1 -9.11 8.36 5.21
CA GLU A 1 -10.43 8.81 4.72
C GLU A 1 -10.45 10.27 4.27
N ASN A 2 -10.15 11.24 5.14
CA ASN A 2 -10.39 12.67 4.86
C ASN A 2 -9.67 13.25 3.63
N ALA A 3 -8.52 12.69 3.26
CA ALA A 3 -7.72 13.17 2.13
C ALA A 3 -8.36 12.92 0.75
N PHE A 4 -9.30 11.98 0.63
CA PHE A 4 -9.93 11.59 -0.65
C PHE A 4 -11.38 12.08 -0.75
N GLY A 5 -11.81 12.96 0.17
CA GLY A 5 -13.18 13.46 0.26
C GLY A 5 -14.22 12.37 0.50
N LEU A 6 -15.48 12.77 0.69
CA LEU A 6 -16.62 11.85 0.71
C LEU A 6 -17.23 11.80 -0.70
N ASN A 7 -17.17 10.63 -1.35
CA ASN A 7 -17.70 10.42 -2.70
C ASN A 7 -17.15 11.41 -3.74
N SER A 8 -15.89 11.86 -3.56
CA SER A 8 -15.23 12.75 -4.51
C SER A 8 -15.03 12.06 -5.85
N SER A 9 -15.20 12.81 -6.94
CA SER A 9 -14.78 12.41 -8.29
C SER A 9 -13.37 12.90 -8.65
N GLU A 10 -12.74 13.71 -7.80
CA GLU A 10 -11.43 14.31 -8.08
C GLU A 10 -10.27 13.41 -7.63
N ALA A 11 -10.47 12.64 -6.56
CA ALA A 11 -9.45 11.75 -6.01
C ALA A 11 -10.09 10.44 -5.55
N VAL A 12 -9.53 9.32 -6.02
CA VAL A 12 -9.99 7.98 -5.69
C VAL A 12 -8.83 7.18 -5.10
N LEU A 13 -9.09 6.49 -3.99
CA LEU A 13 -8.15 5.54 -3.38
C LEU A 13 -8.52 4.11 -3.78
N VAL A 14 -7.63 3.43 -4.49
CA VAL A 14 -7.78 1.99 -4.76
C VAL A 14 -6.96 1.19 -3.75
N ILE A 15 -7.63 0.32 -2.99
CA ILE A 15 -6.99 -0.61 -2.06
C ILE A 15 -7.10 -2.01 -2.64
N LYS A 16 -5.97 -2.59 -3.02
CA LYS A 16 -5.90 -3.95 -3.54
C LYS A 16 -5.46 -4.93 -2.45
N SER A 17 -6.20 -6.02 -2.27
CA SER A 17 -5.86 -7.14 -1.39
C SER A 17 -6.03 -8.47 -2.11
N SER A 18 -5.24 -9.49 -1.75
CA SER A 18 -5.31 -10.82 -2.39
C SER A 18 -5.71 -11.95 -1.44
N ILE A 19 -5.52 -11.78 -0.12
CA ILE A 19 -5.75 -12.85 0.87
C ILE A 19 -6.55 -12.31 2.06
N SER A 20 -7.50 -11.42 1.81
CA SER A 20 -8.32 -10.80 2.86
C SER A 20 -9.15 -11.81 3.65
N ALA A 21 -9.49 -12.96 3.06
CA ALA A 21 -10.20 -14.04 3.76
C ALA A 21 -9.43 -14.62 4.95
N ARG A 22 -8.09 -14.50 4.97
CA ARG A 22 -7.26 -14.90 6.13
C ARG A 22 -7.27 -13.88 7.27
N PHE A 23 -7.77 -12.67 7.03
CA PHE A 23 -7.70 -11.53 7.95
C PHE A 23 -9.08 -10.88 8.11
N PRO A 24 -10.10 -11.63 8.59
CA PRO A 24 -11.49 -11.16 8.62
C PRO A 24 -11.69 -9.94 9.54
N GLU A 25 -10.98 -9.88 10.67
CA GLU A 25 -11.05 -8.76 11.60
C GLU A 25 -10.48 -7.48 10.97
N GLN A 26 -9.30 -7.55 10.36
CA GLN A 26 -8.65 -6.42 9.70
C GLN A 26 -9.48 -5.95 8.51
N LYS A 27 -10.10 -6.88 7.76
CA LYS A 27 -11.05 -6.56 6.70
C LYS A 27 -12.26 -5.82 7.25
N GLN A 28 -12.86 -6.31 8.33
CA GLN A 28 -14.03 -5.67 8.94
C GLN A 28 -13.68 -4.25 9.42
N MET A 29 -12.54 -4.06 10.08
CA MET A 29 -12.05 -2.75 10.51
C MET A 29 -11.85 -1.81 9.32
N LEU A 30 -11.27 -2.30 8.22
CA LEU A 30 -11.07 -1.53 7.00
C LEU A 30 -12.41 -1.09 6.41
N MET A 31 -13.35 -2.02 6.23
CA MET A 31 -14.66 -1.72 5.66
C MET A 31 -15.48 -0.77 6.54
N GLN A 32 -15.39 -0.90 7.86
CA GLN A 32 -16.03 0.03 8.81
C GLN A 32 -15.46 1.44 8.68
N ARG A 33 -14.14 1.60 8.55
CA ARG A 33 -13.50 2.91 8.35
C ARG A 33 -13.85 3.53 6.99
N ILE A 34 -13.98 2.71 5.96
CA ILE A 34 -14.41 3.18 4.62
C ILE A 34 -15.87 3.64 4.65
N GLY A 35 -16.74 2.89 5.34
CA GLY A 35 -18.17 3.19 5.44
C GLY A 35 -18.84 3.17 4.07
N ASN A 36 -19.56 4.24 3.73
CA ASN A 36 -20.26 4.39 2.45
C ASN A 36 -19.48 5.24 1.42
N ASN A 37 -18.18 5.48 1.65
CA ASN A 37 -17.40 6.35 0.80
C ASN A 37 -17.02 5.68 -0.53
N LYS A 38 -17.63 6.13 -1.62
CA LYS A 38 -17.42 5.64 -2.99
C LYS A 38 -16.11 6.12 -3.63
N SER A 39 -15.41 7.10 -3.04
CA SER A 39 -14.07 7.47 -3.50
C SER A 39 -12.99 6.49 -3.02
N ILE A 40 -13.37 5.44 -2.28
CA ILE A 40 -12.46 4.36 -1.90
C ILE A 40 -12.97 3.06 -2.53
N ILE A 41 -12.17 2.48 -3.42
CA ILE A 41 -12.48 1.23 -4.11
C ILE A 41 -11.61 0.13 -3.51
N VAL A 42 -12.24 -0.93 -3.01
CA VAL A 42 -11.52 -2.11 -2.52
C VAL A 42 -11.62 -3.21 -3.57
N ILE A 43 -10.46 -3.72 -4.00
CA ILE A 43 -10.37 -4.83 -4.95
C ILE A 43 -9.76 -6.02 -4.22
N GLU A 44 -10.57 -7.05 -3.99
CA GLU A 44 -10.18 -8.28 -3.29
C GLU A 44 -10.04 -9.43 -4.29
N GLU A 45 -8.88 -9.51 -4.94
CA GLU A 45 -8.64 -10.47 -6.00
C GLU A 45 -7.16 -10.93 -5.99
N ILE A 46 -6.96 -12.23 -6.21
CA ILE A 46 -5.65 -12.74 -6.63
C ILE A 46 -5.52 -12.43 -8.12
N MET A 47 -4.73 -11.41 -8.42
CA MET A 47 -4.49 -10.98 -9.80
C MET A 47 -3.17 -11.54 -10.31
N GLU A 48 -3.19 -12.00 -11.55
CA GLU A 48 -1.96 -12.24 -12.29
C GLU A 48 -1.19 -10.93 -12.53
N TRP A 49 0.12 -11.06 -12.70
CA TRP A 49 1.04 -9.94 -12.83
C TRP A 49 0.62 -8.90 -13.89
N LYS A 50 0.16 -9.34 -15.06
CA LYS A 50 -0.30 -8.43 -16.13
C LYS A 50 -1.48 -7.55 -15.69
N LYS A 51 -2.43 -8.13 -14.95
CA LYS A 51 -3.61 -7.40 -14.45
C LYS A 51 -3.23 -6.44 -13.33
N LEU A 52 -2.33 -6.86 -12.44
CA LEU A 52 -1.81 -6.00 -11.38
C LEU A 52 -1.04 -4.79 -11.95
N ASN A 53 -0.19 -5.01 -12.95
CA ASN A 53 0.50 -3.92 -13.64
C ASN A 53 -0.47 -3.01 -14.40
N GLY A 54 -1.47 -3.57 -15.07
CA GLY A 54 -2.53 -2.78 -15.70
C GLY A 54 -3.24 -1.87 -14.70
N LEU A 55 -3.58 -2.40 -13.52
CA LEU A 55 -4.16 -1.60 -12.44
C LEU A 55 -3.22 -0.48 -11.99
N MET A 56 -1.94 -0.79 -11.79
CA MET A 56 -0.92 0.19 -11.39
C MET A 56 -0.73 1.29 -12.45
N VAL A 57 -0.77 0.93 -13.73
CA VAL A 57 -0.70 1.88 -14.86
C VAL A 57 -1.91 2.80 -14.91
N CYS A 58 -3.10 2.32 -14.53
CA CYS A 58 -4.31 3.15 -14.45
C CYS A 58 -4.31 4.14 -13.28
N CYS A 59 -3.43 3.96 -12.29
CA CYS A 59 -3.31 4.89 -11.15
C CYS A 59 -2.35 6.04 -11.45
N ASP A 60 -2.60 7.21 -10.85
CA ASP A 60 -1.73 8.38 -10.98
C ASP A 60 -0.49 8.33 -10.08
N ALA A 61 -0.58 7.64 -8.95
CA ALA A 61 0.51 7.47 -7.99
C ALA A 61 0.37 6.13 -7.24
N PHE A 62 1.48 5.68 -6.63
CA PHE A 62 1.51 4.48 -5.80
C PHE A 62 1.89 4.82 -4.36
N VAL A 63 1.16 4.25 -3.40
CA VAL A 63 1.34 4.52 -1.96
C VAL A 63 1.66 3.24 -1.21
N SER A 64 2.75 3.22 -0.45
CA SER A 64 3.15 2.06 0.39
C SER A 64 3.63 2.50 1.78
N LEU A 65 2.71 2.56 2.74
CA LEU A 65 2.98 2.95 4.13
C LEU A 65 3.21 1.73 5.03
N HIS A 66 4.23 0.96 4.71
CA HIS A 66 4.60 -0.25 5.43
C HIS A 66 5.38 0.07 6.74
N ARG A 67 5.38 -0.89 7.67
CA ARG A 67 6.23 -0.83 8.88
C ARG A 67 7.69 -1.22 8.59
N SER A 68 7.87 -2.25 7.79
CA SER A 68 9.12 -2.70 7.20
C SER A 68 8.80 -3.47 5.94
N GLU A 69 9.68 -3.41 4.95
CA GLU A 69 9.52 -4.08 3.65
C GLU A 69 10.91 -4.53 3.19
N GLY A 70 11.04 -5.79 2.79
CA GLY A 70 12.36 -6.40 2.55
C GLY A 70 13.08 -5.72 1.39
N PHE A 71 12.45 -5.77 0.21
CA PHE A 71 12.97 -5.11 -0.99
C PHE A 71 12.01 -4.04 -1.52
N GLY A 72 10.69 -4.26 -1.39
CA GLY A 72 9.71 -3.36 -1.98
C GLY A 72 9.51 -3.62 -3.46
N LEU A 73 9.32 -4.88 -3.86
CA LEU A 73 9.10 -5.26 -5.26
C LEU A 73 7.99 -4.43 -5.92
N THR A 74 6.85 -4.25 -5.23
CA THR A 74 5.73 -3.47 -5.76
C THR A 74 6.05 -1.97 -5.86
N ILE A 75 6.93 -1.46 -5.01
CA ILE A 75 7.44 -0.08 -5.05
C ILE A 75 8.35 0.06 -6.29
N ALA A 76 9.28 -0.86 -6.48
CA ALA A 76 10.18 -0.88 -7.63
C ALA A 76 9.40 -1.03 -8.95
N GLU A 77 8.39 -1.90 -8.99
CA GLU A 77 7.49 -2.07 -10.15
C GLU A 77 6.79 -0.76 -10.47
N ALA A 78 6.22 -0.06 -9.48
CA ALA A 78 5.57 1.24 -9.68
C ALA A 78 6.53 2.30 -10.22
N MET A 79 7.73 2.39 -9.67
CA MET A 79 8.76 3.30 -10.17
C MET A 79 9.18 2.94 -11.60
N SER A 80 9.28 1.64 -11.93
CA SER A 80 9.71 1.17 -13.27
C SER A 80 8.73 1.55 -14.38
N VAL A 81 7.44 1.67 -14.06
CA VAL A 81 6.40 2.17 -14.99
C VAL A 81 6.16 3.67 -14.85
N GLY A 82 7.08 4.39 -14.20
CA GLY A 82 7.09 5.85 -14.11
C GLY A 82 6.07 6.44 -13.14
N LYS A 83 5.52 5.66 -12.21
CA LYS A 83 4.55 6.18 -11.23
C LYS A 83 5.26 6.92 -10.11
N PRO A 84 4.82 8.14 -9.76
CA PRO A 84 5.19 8.79 -8.51
C PRO A 84 4.90 7.85 -7.33
N VAL A 85 5.91 7.66 -6.47
CA VAL A 85 5.81 6.77 -5.30
C VAL A 85 5.88 7.57 -4.02
N ILE A 86 4.90 7.32 -3.14
CA ILE A 86 4.85 7.79 -1.76
C ILE A 86 4.99 6.56 -0.86
N ALA A 87 6.14 6.37 -0.21
CA ALA A 87 6.34 5.22 0.67
C ALA A 87 7.11 5.60 1.93
N THR A 88 7.02 4.76 2.96
CA THR A 88 7.77 4.95 4.21
C THR A 88 9.25 5.09 3.89
N GLY A 89 9.92 6.12 4.44
CA GLY A 89 11.35 6.36 4.23
C GLY A 89 12.26 5.41 5.04
N TYR A 90 11.90 4.13 5.15
CA TYR A 90 12.57 3.13 5.98
C TYR A 90 12.52 1.76 5.33
N SER A 91 13.55 0.92 5.54
CA SER A 91 13.70 -0.44 4.99
C SER A 91 14.25 -0.48 3.55
N GLY A 92 14.30 -1.65 2.89
CA GLY A 92 15.07 -1.85 1.66
C GLY A 92 14.66 -0.99 0.45
N ASN A 93 13.47 -0.38 0.47
CA ASN A 93 13.08 0.58 -0.56
C ASN A 93 13.97 1.84 -0.59
N ILE A 94 14.63 2.20 0.51
CA ILE A 94 15.54 3.36 0.56
C ILE A 94 16.83 3.16 -0.23
N ASP A 95 17.13 1.94 -0.68
CA ASP A 95 18.28 1.66 -1.56
C ASP A 95 18.08 2.27 -2.97
N PHE A 96 16.83 2.49 -3.38
CA PHE A 96 16.49 3.06 -4.69
C PHE A 96 15.55 4.28 -4.61
N MET A 97 14.93 4.54 -3.46
CA MET A 97 14.14 5.74 -3.20
C MET A 97 14.97 6.84 -2.53
N ASN A 98 14.81 8.07 -2.99
CA ASN A 98 15.26 9.27 -2.32
C ASN A 98 14.34 10.46 -2.64
N ILE A 99 14.61 11.63 -2.04
CA ILE A 99 13.77 12.83 -2.20
C ILE A 99 13.70 13.39 -3.63
N THR A 100 14.60 12.98 -4.52
CA THR A 100 14.64 13.47 -5.92
C THR A 100 13.83 12.61 -6.87
N ASN A 101 13.53 11.37 -6.50
CA ASN A 101 12.81 10.41 -7.36
C ASN A 101 11.54 9.83 -6.72
N SER A 102 11.21 10.24 -5.50
CA SER A 102 10.07 9.72 -4.74
C SER A 102 9.65 10.70 -3.64
N PHE A 103 8.59 10.35 -2.90
CA PHE A 103 8.10 11.09 -1.74
C PHE A 103 8.21 10.23 -0.46
N PRO A 104 9.41 10.18 0.18
CA PRO A 104 9.59 9.42 1.42
C PRO A 104 8.75 9.99 2.57
N VAL A 105 7.97 9.14 3.22
CA VAL A 105 7.15 9.51 4.38
C VAL A 105 7.95 9.33 5.66
N LYS A 106 7.99 10.38 6.49
CA LYS A 106 8.65 10.37 7.80
C LYS A 106 8.00 9.36 8.74
N TYR A 107 8.79 8.79 9.63
CA TYR A 107 8.36 7.76 10.57
C TYR A 107 9.01 7.99 11.93
N HIS A 108 8.46 7.31 12.94
CA HIS A 108 9.05 7.20 14.26
C HIS A 108 9.35 5.73 14.55
N MET A 109 10.58 5.44 14.97
CA MET A 109 10.96 4.08 15.35
C MET A 109 10.33 3.72 16.70
N ILE A 110 9.78 2.52 16.76
CA ILE A 110 9.31 1.90 18.00
C ILE A 110 10.03 0.57 18.17
N SER A 111 10.30 0.19 19.43
CA SER A 111 10.81 -1.15 19.71
C SER A 111 9.79 -2.21 19.30
N THR A 112 10.24 -3.27 18.64
CA THR A 112 9.41 -4.44 18.32
C THR A 112 9.11 -5.30 19.55
N GLY A 113 9.81 -5.06 20.67
CA GLY A 113 9.87 -5.98 21.81
C GLY A 113 10.46 -7.33 21.40
N ASP A 114 10.24 -8.36 22.22
CA ASP A 114 10.68 -9.74 21.96
C ASP A 114 9.80 -10.50 20.94
N ARG A 115 8.92 -9.79 20.21
CA ARG A 115 8.01 -10.40 19.24
C ARG A 115 8.70 -10.60 17.90
N TYR A 116 9.55 -11.63 17.83
CA TYR A 116 10.04 -12.14 16.57
C TYR A 116 8.91 -12.96 15.92
N TYR A 117 8.24 -12.40 14.91
CA TYR A 117 7.29 -13.15 14.09
C TYR A 117 8.09 -13.96 13.09
N SER A 118 8.37 -15.23 13.38
CA SER A 118 9.00 -16.11 12.41
C SER A 118 7.95 -16.47 11.33
N SER A 119 8.35 -16.49 10.07
CA SER A 119 7.49 -16.95 8.98
C SER A 119 7.20 -18.47 9.05
N THR A 120 7.77 -19.17 10.03
CA THR A 120 7.59 -20.60 10.29
C THR A 120 6.52 -20.89 11.34
N ASP A 121 5.92 -19.87 11.96
CA ASP A 121 4.82 -20.05 12.93
C ASP A 121 3.44 -20.10 12.25
N GLN A 122 3.27 -20.99 11.25
CA GLN A 122 1.97 -21.38 10.66
C GLN A 122 1.73 -22.87 10.81
#